data_AF-A0A497N1I7-F1
#
_entry.id   AF-A0A497N1I7-F1
#
_cell.length_a   1.000
_cell.length_b   1.000
_cell.length_c   1.000
_cell.angle_alpha   90.00
_cell.angle_beta   90.00
_cell.angle_gamma   90.00
#
_symmetry.space_group_name_H-M   'P 1'
#
loop_
_entity.id
_entity.type
_entity.pdbx_description
1 polymer ?
#
loop_
_entity_poly.entity_id
_entity_poly.type
_entity_poly.pdbx_seq_one_letter_code
_entity_poly.pdbx_strand_id
1 'polypeptide(L)'
;MKKELSKINKILEKGGAHNVNATLENNVASVYGEVESWKDVVEIGHKIGEIEGITGVINNISLKDKIKEKKKPLKAKKTKRELPNSSDIVIIGGGITGCSIARELSKYNLNIVLIEKESDVACGTTKANNGQIHTG
;
A
#
# COMPACT_ATOMS: atom_id res chain seq x y z
N MET A 1 30.04 6.71 7.37
CA MET A 1 29.03 7.79 7.24
C MET A 1 29.24 8.71 6.04
N LYS A 2 30.39 9.39 5.86
CA LYS A 2 30.58 10.31 4.71
C LYS A 2 30.61 9.59 3.33
N LYS A 3 31.05 8.33 3.29
CA LYS A 3 31.21 7.55 2.04
C LYS A 3 29.86 7.08 1.50
N GLU A 4 28.95 6.73 2.39
CA GLU A 4 27.60 6.25 2.12
C GLU A 4 26.72 7.39 1.64
N LEU A 5 26.76 8.55 2.30
CA LEU A 5 26.07 9.76 1.84
C LEU A 5 26.55 10.21 0.45
N SER A 6 27.84 10.07 0.16
CA SER A 6 28.39 10.34 -1.18
C SER A 6 27.85 9.38 -2.25
N LYS A 7 27.70 8.08 -1.92
CA LYS A 7 27.07 7.10 -2.83
C LYS A 7 25.60 7.44 -3.08
N ILE A 8 24.87 7.85 -2.03
CA ILE A 8 23.47 8.27 -2.14
C ILE A 8 23.34 9.47 -3.08
N ASN A 9 24.13 10.53 -2.86
CA ASN A 9 24.08 11.72 -3.71
C ASN A 9 24.38 11.40 -5.18
N LYS A 10 25.32 10.48 -5.44
CA LYS A 10 25.60 10.01 -6.81
C LYS A 10 24.43 9.27 -7.46
N ILE A 11 23.64 8.53 -6.68
CA ILE A 11 22.42 7.88 -7.18
C ILE A 11 21.37 8.92 -7.53
N LEU A 12 21.20 9.94 -6.69
CA LEU A 12 20.25 11.03 -6.92
C LEU A 12 20.59 11.85 -8.17
N GLU A 13 21.87 12.19 -8.36
CA GLU A 13 22.36 12.88 -9.56
C GLU A 13 22.13 12.06 -10.84
N LYS A 14 22.40 10.75 -10.81
CA LYS A 14 22.23 9.86 -11.97
C LYS A 14 20.77 9.55 -12.28
N GLY A 15 19.88 9.64 -11.29
CA GLY A 15 18.45 9.35 -11.43
C GLY A 15 17.64 10.50 -12.02
N GLY A 16 18.27 11.59 -12.47
CA GLY A 16 17.56 12.79 -12.95
C GLY A 16 16.86 13.56 -11.82
N ALA A 17 17.14 13.21 -10.56
CA ALA A 17 16.45 13.72 -9.38
C ALA A 17 17.17 14.96 -8.82
N HIS A 18 17.35 15.98 -9.66
CA HIS A 18 18.07 17.21 -9.31
C HIS A 18 17.41 18.01 -8.17
N ASN A 19 16.15 17.71 -7.84
CA ASN A 19 15.40 18.31 -6.75
C ASN A 19 15.27 17.40 -5.52
N VAL A 20 16.06 16.32 -5.43
CA VAL A 20 16.03 15.37 -4.31
C VAL A 20 17.30 15.49 -3.47
N ASN A 21 17.13 15.62 -2.16
CA ASN A 21 18.17 15.71 -1.16
C ASN A 21 18.13 14.48 -0.24
N ALA A 22 19.27 14.16 0.37
CA ALA A 22 19.38 13.05 1.33
C ALA A 22 20.07 13.48 2.62
N THR A 23 19.62 12.90 3.73
CA THR A 23 20.34 12.89 5.01
C THR A 23 20.60 11.43 5.42
N LEU A 24 21.63 11.22 6.23
CA LEU A 24 22.00 9.90 6.74
C LEU A 24 22.27 10.00 8.23
N GLU A 25 21.43 9.33 9.02
CA GLU A 25 21.55 9.24 10.48
C GLU A 25 21.40 7.78 10.90
N ASN A 26 22.33 7.29 11.73
CA ASN A 26 22.30 5.91 12.24
C ASN A 26 22.03 4.84 11.16
N ASN A 27 22.71 4.95 10.00
CA ASN A 27 22.55 4.06 8.85
C ASN A 27 21.16 4.07 8.18
N VAL A 28 20.29 5.01 8.55
CA VAL A 28 19.00 5.25 7.92
C VAL A 28 19.13 6.45 6.97
N ALA A 29 18.91 6.20 5.68
CA ALA A 29 18.91 7.23 4.66
C ALA A 29 17.52 7.85 4.55
N SER A 30 17.39 9.16 4.78
CA SER A 30 16.15 9.89 4.55
C SER A 30 16.26 10.72 3.29
N VAL A 31 15.36 10.52 2.32
CA VAL A 31 15.34 11.24 1.05
C VAL A 31 14.10 12.11 0.91
N TYR A 32 14.28 13.32 0.39
CA TYR A 32 13.24 14.36 0.32
C TYR A 32 13.35 15.08 -1.02
N GLY A 33 12.23 15.44 -1.63
CA GLY A 33 12.24 16.25 -2.85
C GLY A 33 11.10 15.96 -3.80
N GLU A 34 11.26 16.39 -5.04
CA GLU A 34 10.27 16.19 -6.09
C GLU A 34 10.86 15.47 -7.31
N VAL A 35 10.10 14.51 -7.86
CA VAL A 35 10.43 13.79 -9.08
C VAL A 35 9.25 13.82 -10.06
N GLU A 36 9.51 13.51 -11.33
CA GLU A 36 8.50 13.58 -12.40
C GLU A 36 7.72 12.27 -12.58
N SER A 37 8.23 11.14 -12.05
CA SER A 37 7.59 9.83 -12.17
C SER A 37 7.55 9.03 -10.86
N TRP A 38 6.46 8.28 -10.65
CA TRP A 38 6.37 7.30 -9.55
C TRP A 38 7.45 6.22 -9.65
N LYS A 39 7.89 5.89 -10.87
CA LYS A 39 8.97 4.93 -11.08
C LYS A 39 10.26 5.41 -10.42
N ASP A 40 10.55 6.71 -10.51
CA ASP A 40 11.77 7.30 -9.95
C ASP A 40 11.72 7.27 -8.41
N VAL A 41 10.55 7.54 -7.80
CA VAL A 41 10.35 7.41 -6.35
C VAL A 41 10.75 6.01 -5.87
N VAL A 42 10.28 4.97 -6.56
CA VAL A 42 10.54 3.58 -6.21
C VAL A 42 12.00 3.20 -6.46
N GLU A 43 12.52 3.52 -7.65
CA GLU A 43 13.87 3.14 -8.08
C GLU A 43 14.96 3.79 -7.21
N ILE A 44 14.78 5.05 -6.80
CA ILE A 44 15.68 5.73 -5.86
C ILE A 44 15.71 5.00 -4.52
N GLY A 45 14.55 4.63 -3.98
CA GLY A 45 14.45 3.91 -2.71
C GLY A 45 15.17 2.57 -2.72
N HIS A 46 14.96 1.77 -3.79
CA HIS A 46 15.62 0.47 -3.94
C HIS A 46 17.15 0.60 -4.05
N LYS A 47 17.65 1.48 -4.92
CA LYS A 47 19.09 1.66 -5.11
C LYS A 47 19.81 2.13 -3.84
N ILE A 48 19.15 2.94 -3.02
CA ILE A 48 19.70 3.37 -1.73
C ILE A 48 19.70 2.20 -0.73
N GLY A 49 18.65 1.39 -0.71
CA GLY A 49 18.56 0.21 0.16
C GLY A 49 19.60 -0.89 -0.16
N GLU A 50 20.13 -0.92 -1.38
CA GLU A 50 21.21 -1.83 -1.78
C GLU A 50 22.62 -1.37 -1.33
N ILE A 51 22.75 -0.14 -0.81
CA ILE A 51 24.04 0.34 -0.32
C ILE A 51 24.41 -0.41 0.96
N GLU A 52 25.51 -1.16 0.89
CA GLU A 52 26.11 -1.78 2.06
C GLU A 52 26.34 -0.76 3.19
N GLY A 53 25.82 -1.08 4.38
CA GLY A 53 25.84 -0.21 5.55
C GLY A 53 24.59 0.66 5.72
N ILE A 54 23.65 0.67 4.78
CA ILE A 54 22.30 1.24 4.97
C ILE A 54 21.37 0.16 5.51
N THR A 55 20.69 0.46 6.62
CA THR A 55 19.77 -0.45 7.28
C THR A 55 18.30 -0.05 7.11
N GLY A 56 18.04 1.15 6.59
CA GLY A 56 16.69 1.63 6.33
C GLY A 56 16.66 2.83 5.39
N VAL A 57 15.52 2.99 4.70
CA VAL A 57 15.28 4.13 3.80
C VAL A 57 13.94 4.77 4.14
N ILE A 58 13.96 6.05 4.50
CA ILE A 58 12.76 6.88 4.67
C ILE A 58 12.58 7.69 3.39
N ASN A 59 11.53 7.36 2.63
CA ASN A 59 11.25 8.02 1.35
C ASN A 59 10.14 9.06 1.48
N ASN A 60 10.54 10.34 1.51
CA ASN A 60 9.64 11.50 1.54
C ASN A 60 9.64 12.25 0.19
N ILE A 61 9.93 11.57 -0.91
CA ILE A 61 9.89 12.15 -2.26
C ILE A 61 8.42 12.25 -2.71
N SER A 62 8.06 13.40 -3.28
CA SER A 62 6.75 13.65 -3.91
C SER A 62 6.85 13.71 -5.43
N LEU A 63 5.73 13.50 -6.11
CA LEU A 63 5.63 13.81 -7.54
C LEU A 63 5.34 15.30 -7.77
N LYS A 64 6.08 15.88 -8.72
CA LYS A 64 5.84 17.20 -9.28
C LYS A 64 4.47 17.19 -9.98
N ASP A 65 3.69 18.25 -9.79
CA ASP A 65 2.31 18.38 -10.27
C ASP A 65 1.39 17.25 -9.80
N LYS A 66 0.98 17.35 -8.53
CA LYS A 66 -0.02 16.46 -7.91
C LYS A 66 -1.36 16.55 -8.64
N ILE A 67 -1.53 15.76 -9.69
CA ILE A 67 -2.71 14.94 -9.79
C ILE A 67 -2.24 13.56 -9.32
N LYS A 68 -2.36 13.29 -8.01
CA LYS A 68 -2.63 11.91 -7.62
C LYS A 68 -3.85 11.57 -8.45
N GLU A 69 -3.69 10.81 -9.54
CA GLU A 69 -4.80 10.06 -10.06
C GLU A 69 -5.28 9.27 -8.86
N LYS A 70 -6.36 9.74 -8.21
CA LYS A 70 -7.15 8.87 -7.38
C LYS A 70 -7.44 7.75 -8.34
N LYS A 71 -6.79 6.58 -8.15
CA LYS A 71 -7.18 5.36 -8.85
C LYS A 71 -8.69 5.39 -8.76
N LYS A 72 -9.37 5.62 -9.90
CA LYS A 72 -10.82 5.69 -9.88
C LYS A 72 -11.22 4.42 -9.17
N PRO A 73 -11.98 4.48 -8.05
CA PRO A 73 -12.38 3.26 -7.38
C PRO A 73 -12.93 2.37 -8.47
N LEU A 74 -12.36 1.17 -8.61
CA LEU A 74 -12.80 0.23 -9.62
C LEU A 74 -14.31 0.15 -9.42
N LYS A 75 -15.07 0.59 -10.42
CA LYS A 75 -16.52 0.60 -10.29
C LYS A 75 -16.90 -0.86 -10.12
N ALA A 76 -17.35 -1.24 -8.93
CA ALA A 76 -17.93 -2.54 -8.71
C ALA A 76 -18.95 -2.76 -9.84
N LYS A 77 -18.87 -3.90 -10.53
CA LYS A 77 -19.89 -4.23 -11.53
C LYS A 77 -21.23 -4.13 -10.82
N LYS A 78 -22.11 -3.23 -11.27
CA LYS A 78 -23.47 -3.15 -10.76
C LYS A 78 -24.09 -4.53 -10.95
N THR A 79 -24.28 -5.24 -9.85
CA THR A 79 -24.99 -6.51 -9.87
C THR A 79 -26.47 -6.20 -10.11
N LYS A 80 -27.16 -7.03 -10.90
CA LYS A 80 -28.62 -6.93 -11.04
C LYS A 80 -29.37 -7.45 -9.80
N ARG A 81 -28.66 -7.97 -8.79
CA ARG A 81 -29.31 -8.43 -7.55
C ARG A 81 -29.71 -7.22 -6.73
N GLU A 82 -31.00 -7.14 -6.47
CA GLU A 82 -31.55 -6.29 -5.43
C GLU A 82 -31.11 -6.83 -4.07
N LEU A 83 -30.89 -5.90 -3.12
CA LEU A 83 -30.65 -6.30 -1.74
C LEU A 83 -31.94 -6.91 -1.20
N PRO A 84 -31.86 -7.97 -0.37
CA PRO A 84 -33.05 -8.51 0.27
C PRO A 84 -33.67 -7.46 1.18
N ASN A 85 -35.02 -7.45 1.27
CA ASN A 85 -35.76 -6.53 2.13
C ASN A 85 -35.51 -6.77 3.63
N SER A 86 -35.02 -7.94 4.00
CA SER A 86 -34.69 -8.34 5.37
C SER A 86 -33.58 -9.39 5.40
N SER A 87 -32.87 -9.48 6.52
CA SER A 87 -31.84 -10.47 6.79
C SER A 87 -31.77 -10.75 8.28
N ASP A 88 -31.39 -11.96 8.66
CA ASP A 88 -31.15 -12.31 10.07
C ASP A 88 -29.85 -11.65 10.57
N ILE A 89 -28.83 -11.58 9.70
CA ILE A 89 -27.52 -11.01 10.03
C ILE A 89 -27.00 -10.17 8.85
N VAL A 90 -26.51 -8.96 9.17
CA VAL A 90 -25.76 -8.11 8.22
C VAL A 90 -24.31 -7.97 8.69
N ILE A 91 -23.38 -8.28 7.81
CA ILE A 91 -21.93 -8.16 8.03
C ILE A 91 -21.40 -7.01 7.17
N ILE A 92 -20.78 -6.02 7.81
CA ILE A 92 -20.20 -4.85 7.14
C ILE A 92 -18.68 -5.01 7.08
N GLY A 93 -18.15 -5.16 5.86
CA GLY A 93 -16.74 -5.38 5.56
C GLY A 93 -16.46 -6.80 5.07
N GLY A 94 -16.00 -6.92 3.84
CA GLY A 94 -15.57 -8.16 3.19
C GLY A 94 -14.08 -8.46 3.33
N GLY A 95 -13.46 -8.02 4.43
CA GLY A 95 -12.11 -8.47 4.82
C GLY A 95 -12.12 -9.89 5.39
N ILE A 96 -10.95 -10.41 5.76
CA ILE A 96 -10.80 -11.76 6.30
C ILE A 96 -11.74 -12.02 7.49
N THR A 97 -11.88 -11.07 8.41
CA THR A 97 -12.76 -11.18 9.57
C THR A 97 -14.23 -11.33 9.16
N GLY A 98 -14.74 -10.45 8.29
CA GLY A 98 -16.14 -10.51 7.86
C GLY A 98 -16.45 -11.77 7.04
N CYS A 99 -15.53 -12.18 6.16
CA CYS A 99 -15.64 -13.44 5.43
C CYS A 99 -15.60 -14.67 6.36
N SER A 100 -14.74 -14.67 7.39
CA SER A 100 -14.68 -15.75 8.38
C SER A 100 -15.97 -15.83 9.20
N ILE A 101 -16.54 -14.69 9.61
CA ILE A 101 -17.83 -14.65 10.30
C ILE A 101 -18.94 -15.20 9.41
N ALA A 102 -19.02 -14.75 8.14
CA ALA A 102 -20.00 -15.26 7.19
C ALA A 102 -19.87 -16.77 6.96
N ARG A 103 -18.65 -17.27 6.84
CA ARG A 103 -18.32 -18.70 6.67
C ARG A 103 -18.74 -19.54 7.87
N GLU A 104 -18.56 -19.03 9.09
CA GLU A 104 -18.95 -19.76 10.30
C GLU A 104 -20.48 -19.74 10.48
N LEU A 105 -21.12 -18.60 10.23
CA LEU A 105 -22.57 -18.47 10.33
C LEU A 105 -23.32 -19.23 9.22
N SER A 106 -22.70 -19.48 8.08
CA SER A 106 -23.33 -20.26 6.99
C SER A 106 -23.58 -21.73 7.37
N LYS A 107 -23.07 -22.20 8.52
CA LYS A 107 -23.39 -23.53 9.08
C LYS A 107 -24.82 -23.62 9.64
N TYR A 108 -25.46 -22.48 9.86
CA TYR A 108 -26.82 -22.37 10.38
C TYR A 108 -27.80 -21.98 9.26
N ASN A 109 -29.08 -22.25 9.46
CA ASN A 109 -30.14 -21.86 8.54
C ASN A 109 -30.54 -20.38 8.76
N LEU A 110 -29.65 -19.46 8.38
CA LEU A 110 -29.80 -18.02 8.55
C LEU A 110 -29.65 -17.29 7.20
N ASN A 111 -30.43 -16.23 7.00
CA ASN A 111 -30.29 -15.30 5.89
C ASN A 111 -29.22 -14.27 6.23
N ILE A 112 -28.03 -14.43 5.63
CA ILE A 112 -26.85 -13.60 5.92
C ILE A 112 -26.56 -12.71 4.72
N VAL A 113 -26.33 -11.41 4.98
CA VAL A 113 -25.90 -10.43 3.98
C VAL A 113 -24.52 -9.91 4.35
N LEU A 114 -23.56 -9.96 3.43
CA LEU A 114 -22.23 -9.34 3.57
C LEU A 114 -22.10 -8.19 2.58
N ILE A 115 -21.64 -7.04 3.07
CA ILE A 115 -21.48 -5.81 2.29
C ILE A 115 -20.02 -5.36 2.34
N GLU A 116 -19.41 -5.16 1.17
CA GLU A 116 -18.07 -4.60 1.00
C GLU A 116 -18.16 -3.32 0.16
N LYS A 117 -17.46 -2.27 0.57
CA LYS A 117 -17.46 -0.96 -0.11
C LYS A 117 -16.56 -0.98 -1.36
N GLU A 118 -15.54 -1.82 -1.35
CA GLU A 118 -14.57 -1.95 -2.42
C GLU A 118 -15.11 -2.84 -3.55
N SER A 119 -14.40 -2.85 -4.68
CA SER A 119 -14.82 -3.58 -5.88
C SER A 119 -14.83 -5.11 -5.74
N ASP A 120 -14.12 -5.62 -4.74
CA ASP A 120 -13.94 -7.04 -4.45
C ASP A 120 -13.71 -7.23 -2.94
N VAL A 121 -13.81 -8.47 -2.46
CA VAL A 121 -13.45 -8.84 -1.10
C VAL A 121 -11.95 -8.65 -0.86
N ALA A 122 -11.57 -8.56 0.41
CA ALA A 122 -10.19 -8.42 0.87
C ALA A 122 -9.44 -7.15 0.42
N CYS A 123 -10.05 -6.23 -0.33
CA CYS A 123 -9.38 -5.04 -0.88
C CYS A 123 -8.75 -4.07 0.16
N GLY A 124 -9.07 -4.20 1.44
CA GLY A 124 -8.39 -3.49 2.54
C GLY A 124 -7.12 -4.18 3.03
N THR A 125 -6.88 -4.13 4.35
CA THR A 125 -5.70 -4.71 5.01
C THR A 125 -5.49 -6.20 4.72
N THR A 126 -6.58 -6.95 4.48
CA THR A 126 -6.50 -8.38 4.14
C THR A 126 -5.68 -8.65 2.88
N LYS A 127 -5.68 -7.76 1.88
CA LYS A 127 -4.85 -7.90 0.67
C LYS A 127 -3.44 -7.31 0.86
N ALA A 128 -3.27 -6.40 1.80
CA ALA A 128 -2.02 -5.65 2.04
C ALA A 128 -1.26 -6.18 3.27
N ASN A 129 -1.02 -7.49 3.32
CA ASN A 129 -0.18 -8.14 4.32
C ASN A 129 0.96 -8.93 3.66
N ASN A 130 1.90 -9.43 4.46
CA ASN A 130 3.07 -10.18 3.99
C ASN A 130 2.74 -11.61 3.50
N GLY A 131 1.48 -12.04 3.55
CA GLY A 131 1.04 -13.38 3.17
C GLY A 131 1.51 -14.48 4.14
N GLN A 132 1.96 -14.11 5.34
CA GLN A 132 2.52 -15.02 6.33
C GLN A 132 1.51 -15.37 7.41
N ILE A 133 1.55 -16.62 7.86
CA ILE A 133 0.85 -17.08 9.06
C ILE A 133 1.93 -17.41 10.09
N HIS A 134 1.92 -16.73 11.23
CA HIS A 134 2.87 -16.92 12.33
C HIS A 134 2.15 -16.74 13.67
N THR A 135 2.77 -17.19 14.76
CA THR A 135 2.23 -17.11 16.13
C THR A 135 2.52 -15.78 16.84
N GLY A 136 3.30 -14.91 16.21
CA GLY A 136 4.03 -13.80 16.85
C GLY A 136 5.50 -13.91 16.52
#